data_AF-A0A5S5DQQ3-F1
#
_entry.id   AF-A0A5S5DQQ3-F1
#
_cell.length_a   1.000
_cell.length_b   1.000
_cell.length_c   1.000
_cell.angle_alpha   90.00
_cell.angle_beta   90.00
_cell.angle_gamma   90.00
#
_symmetry.space_group_name_H-M   'P 1'
#
loop_
_entity.id
_entity.type
_entity.pdbx_description
1 polymer ?
#
loop_
_entity_poly.entity_id
_entity_poly.type
_entity_poly.pdbx_seq_one_letter_code
_entity_poly.pdbx_strand_id
1 'polypeptide(L)'
;MNINKIAVIGLGYVGLPLARLFATKYSVVGYDLNQERIAELVSGIDSTLEVSSKELKSVLNKKNTSSRGLFCSSVLEDVKNCNIYIVTVPTPIDKNNRPVLKPLLKVSKAVGSVLKKGDLVIYESTVYPGVTEEECVPVLENVSGLIFNKDFFVGYSPERVNPGDRKHTVENILKVTSGSTSEIAVKVDELYKSVIKAGTHLAPSIKVAEAAKVIENSQRDINIAFVNELAKIFGLMNINTNDVLEAAGTKWNFLPFKPGLVGGHCIGVDPYYLAQKAQEFGYHPGIILAGRRLNDGMGEYVASQVIKLMIDKDLKIKNASVLILGITFKENCPDVRNTKVVDVISSLREYGANVEVYDPWADEKEVMNEYKVLSSKEIPQKKFDAIVLAVAHNEFKDLNLDLLRKEESIVYDVKNVLAKDKRDKAL
;
A
#
# COMPACT_ATOMS: atom_id res chain seq x y z
N MET A 1 25.51 -30.53 0.50
CA MET A 1 24.87 -29.21 0.32
C MET A 1 23.88 -29.03 1.45
N ASN A 2 23.92 -27.92 2.19
CA ASN A 2 22.89 -27.64 3.19
C ASN A 2 21.54 -27.49 2.46
N ILE A 3 20.50 -28.13 2.98
CA ILE A 3 19.14 -28.00 2.44
C ILE A 3 18.65 -26.59 2.80
N ASN A 4 18.22 -25.80 1.82
CA ASN A 4 17.64 -24.48 2.06
C ASN A 4 16.31 -24.64 2.81
N LYS A 5 16.22 -24.04 4.00
CA LYS A 5 15.01 -23.96 4.80
C LYS A 5 14.73 -22.50 5.11
N ILE A 6 13.57 -22.02 4.67
CA ILE A 6 13.25 -20.60 4.61
C ILE A 6 12.31 -20.26 5.75
N ALA A 7 12.62 -19.22 6.52
CA ALA A 7 11.67 -18.54 7.38
C ALA A 7 11.14 -17.30 6.67
N VAL A 8 9.82 -17.12 6.57
CA VAL A 8 9.21 -15.87 6.12
C VAL A 8 8.55 -15.21 7.31
N ILE A 9 8.98 -14.00 7.67
CA ILE A 9 8.63 -13.30 8.91
C ILE A 9 7.68 -12.14 8.61
N GLY A 10 6.43 -12.30 9.04
CA GLY A 10 5.31 -11.39 8.81
C GLY A 10 4.39 -11.93 7.71
N LEU A 11 3.28 -12.57 8.09
CA LEU A 11 2.36 -13.27 7.17
C LEU A 11 1.17 -12.40 6.75
N GLY A 12 1.43 -11.12 6.49
CA GLY A 12 0.47 -10.18 5.90
C GLY A 12 0.41 -10.28 4.37
N TYR A 13 -0.05 -9.19 3.74
CA TYR A 13 -0.23 -9.05 2.29
C TYR A 13 1.01 -9.38 1.45
N VAL A 14 2.22 -9.15 1.99
CA VAL A 14 3.47 -9.43 1.28
C VAL A 14 4.00 -10.84 1.58
N GLY A 15 4.16 -11.15 2.88
CA GLY A 15 4.85 -12.38 3.27
C GLY A 15 4.05 -13.65 3.03
N LEU A 16 2.72 -13.66 3.15
CA LEU A 16 1.94 -14.88 2.94
C LEU A 16 2.01 -15.39 1.49
N PRO A 17 1.73 -14.56 0.46
CA PRO A 17 1.86 -15.00 -0.94
C PRO A 17 3.26 -15.53 -1.25
N LEU A 18 4.30 -14.87 -0.73
CA LEU A 18 5.68 -15.28 -0.92
C LEU A 18 6.00 -16.61 -0.21
N ALA A 19 5.58 -16.76 1.05
CA ALA A 19 5.76 -17.99 1.82
C ALA A 19 5.07 -19.19 1.16
N ARG A 20 3.83 -19.00 0.71
CA ARG A 20 3.09 -20.01 -0.06
C ARG A 20 3.84 -20.37 -1.34
N LEU A 21 4.36 -19.38 -2.05
CA LEU A 21 5.04 -19.58 -3.31
C LEU A 21 6.36 -20.36 -3.14
N PHE A 22 7.20 -19.97 -2.17
CA PHE A 22 8.40 -20.75 -1.81
C PHE A 22 8.07 -22.16 -1.32
N ALA A 23 6.97 -22.34 -0.59
CA ALA A 23 6.54 -23.65 -0.08
C ALA A 23 6.24 -24.68 -1.17
N THR A 24 6.02 -24.24 -2.43
CA THR A 24 5.89 -25.17 -3.58
C THR A 24 7.19 -25.90 -3.91
N LYS A 25 8.35 -25.33 -3.52
CA LYS A 25 9.70 -25.85 -3.84
C LYS A 25 10.56 -26.15 -2.61
N TYR A 26 10.36 -25.43 -1.50
CA TYR A 26 11.21 -25.47 -0.32
C TYR A 26 10.43 -25.83 0.95
N SER A 27 11.16 -26.21 1.99
CA SER A 27 10.63 -26.25 3.36
C SER A 27 10.57 -24.83 3.89
N VAL A 28 9.36 -24.35 4.19
CA VAL A 28 9.11 -22.98 4.63
C VAL A 28 8.44 -22.96 6.00
N VAL A 29 8.97 -22.12 6.89
CA VAL A 29 8.31 -21.74 8.15
C VAL A 29 7.77 -20.33 7.97
N GLY A 30 6.45 -20.19 7.95
CA GLY A 30 5.80 -18.89 8.02
C GLY A 30 5.69 -18.46 9.47
N TYR A 31 6.27 -17.32 9.84
CA TYR A 31 6.30 -16.84 11.21
C TYR A 31 5.56 -15.50 11.36
N ASP A 32 4.62 -15.42 12.31
CA ASP A 32 3.93 -14.18 12.67
C ASP A 32 3.67 -14.12 14.18
N LEU A 33 3.77 -12.92 14.77
CA LEU A 33 3.49 -12.73 16.19
C LEU A 33 2.00 -12.78 16.52
N ASN A 34 1.14 -12.51 15.53
CA ASN A 34 -0.31 -12.54 15.70
C ASN A 34 -0.81 -13.99 15.70
N GLN A 35 -1.17 -14.50 16.88
CA GLN A 35 -1.67 -15.88 17.04
C GLN A 35 -3.00 -16.12 16.31
N GLU A 36 -3.88 -15.12 16.24
CA GLU A 36 -5.14 -15.23 15.50
C GLU A 36 -4.86 -15.40 14.01
N ARG A 37 -3.91 -14.63 13.47
CA ARG A 37 -3.45 -14.77 12.09
C ARG A 37 -2.86 -16.16 11.83
N ILE A 38 -2.06 -16.69 12.75
CA ILE A 38 -1.54 -18.06 12.61
C ILE A 38 -2.67 -19.10 12.63
N ALA A 39 -3.61 -19.01 13.56
CA ALA A 39 -4.74 -19.93 13.66
C ALA A 39 -5.60 -19.92 12.38
N GLU A 40 -5.86 -18.74 11.84
CA GLU A 40 -6.53 -18.53 10.57
C GLU A 40 -5.80 -19.26 9.42
N LEU A 41 -4.50 -19.01 9.26
CA LEU A 41 -3.71 -19.58 8.17
C LEU A 41 -3.59 -21.10 8.28
N VAL A 42 -3.47 -21.64 9.50
CA VAL A 42 -3.46 -23.09 9.75
C VAL A 42 -4.80 -23.74 9.34
N SER A 43 -5.92 -23.02 9.45
CA SER A 43 -7.22 -23.48 8.95
C SER A 43 -7.34 -23.42 7.40
N GLY A 44 -6.35 -22.83 6.74
CA GLY A 44 -6.32 -22.63 5.29
C GLY A 44 -7.23 -21.50 4.82
N ILE A 45 -7.41 -20.47 5.65
CA ILE A 45 -8.17 -19.26 5.35
C ILE A 45 -7.21 -18.08 5.33
N ASP A 46 -7.44 -17.12 4.43
CA ASP A 46 -6.68 -15.88 4.35
C ASP A 46 -7.62 -14.68 4.18
N SER A 47 -7.77 -13.91 5.24
CA SER A 47 -8.57 -12.68 5.34
C SER A 47 -8.04 -11.54 4.48
N THR A 48 -6.78 -11.59 4.05
CA THR A 48 -6.23 -10.60 3.11
C THR A 48 -6.71 -10.85 1.68
N LEU A 49 -7.26 -12.05 1.39
CA LEU A 49 -7.71 -12.49 0.08
C LEU A 49 -6.62 -12.54 -0.99
N GLU A 50 -5.34 -12.50 -0.59
CA GLU A 50 -4.19 -12.56 -1.49
C GLU A 50 -3.86 -14.02 -1.90
N VAL A 51 -4.19 -15.00 -1.04
CA VAL A 51 -4.02 -16.43 -1.33
C VAL A 51 -5.34 -17.17 -1.16
N SER A 52 -5.77 -17.91 -2.19
CA SER A 52 -6.99 -18.70 -2.10
C SER A 52 -6.85 -19.86 -1.11
N SER A 53 -7.95 -20.25 -0.45
CA SER A 53 -7.95 -21.39 0.47
C SER A 53 -7.46 -22.69 -0.18
N LYS A 54 -7.75 -22.90 -1.47
CA LYS A 54 -7.28 -24.06 -2.23
C LYS A 54 -5.75 -24.06 -2.34
N GLU A 55 -5.17 -22.92 -2.71
CA GLU A 55 -3.73 -22.78 -2.88
C GLU A 55 -2.97 -22.86 -1.57
N LEU A 56 -3.49 -22.24 -0.51
CA LEU A 56 -2.88 -22.31 0.82
C LEU A 56 -2.87 -23.75 1.33
N LYS A 57 -4.02 -24.44 1.32
CA LYS A 57 -4.13 -25.84 1.76
C LYS A 57 -3.24 -26.80 0.96
N SER A 58 -2.93 -26.49 -0.30
CA SER A 58 -2.07 -27.35 -1.13
C SER A 58 -0.61 -27.42 -0.66
N VAL A 59 -0.16 -26.44 0.14
CA VAL A 59 1.22 -26.39 0.65
C VAL A 59 1.30 -26.51 2.17
N LEU A 60 0.20 -26.44 2.91
CA LEU A 60 0.22 -26.45 4.38
C LEU A 60 0.72 -27.78 4.96
N ASN A 61 1.68 -27.67 5.88
CA ASN A 61 2.19 -28.76 6.70
C ASN A 61 1.69 -28.62 8.13
N LYS A 62 1.16 -29.71 8.71
CA LYS A 62 0.71 -29.74 10.11
C LYS A 62 1.85 -29.76 11.14
N LYS A 63 3.08 -30.07 10.69
CA LYS A 63 4.27 -30.20 11.54
C LYS A 63 5.45 -29.49 10.88
N ASN A 64 6.34 -28.95 11.70
CA ASN A 64 7.61 -28.41 11.26
C ASN A 64 8.54 -29.55 10.81
N THR A 65 8.64 -29.78 9.50
CA THR A 65 9.45 -30.85 8.90
C THR A 65 10.51 -30.27 7.97
N SER A 66 11.34 -31.14 7.38
CA SER A 66 12.30 -30.75 6.33
C SER A 66 11.76 -30.97 4.91
N SER A 67 10.53 -31.47 4.76
CA SER A 67 9.90 -31.60 3.44
C SER A 67 9.38 -30.26 2.95
N ARG A 68 9.19 -30.15 1.62
CA ARG A 68 8.54 -28.99 1.02
C ARG A 68 7.15 -28.72 1.63
N GLY A 69 6.77 -27.45 1.66
CA GLY A 69 5.50 -26.99 2.22
C GLY A 69 5.69 -25.90 3.28
N LEU A 70 4.56 -25.37 3.73
CA LEU A 70 4.45 -24.22 4.63
C LEU A 70 3.98 -24.67 6.01
N PHE A 71 4.81 -24.48 7.01
CA PHE A 71 4.44 -24.62 8.42
C PHE A 71 4.27 -23.23 9.04
N CYS A 72 3.07 -22.88 9.49
CA CYS A 72 2.79 -21.59 10.12
C CYS A 72 2.99 -21.68 11.64
N SER A 73 3.72 -20.73 12.23
CA SER A 73 3.98 -20.68 13.67
C SER A 73 4.09 -19.25 14.21
N SER A 74 3.78 -19.07 15.49
CA SER A 74 4.08 -17.86 16.26
C SER A 74 5.22 -18.05 17.26
N VAL A 75 5.92 -19.20 17.20
CA VAL A 75 6.98 -19.57 18.13
C VAL A 75 8.35 -19.37 17.48
N LEU A 76 9.21 -18.55 18.11
CA LEU A 76 10.52 -18.20 17.54
C LEU A 76 11.45 -19.43 17.38
N GLU A 77 11.34 -20.42 18.26
CA GLU A 77 12.17 -21.63 18.17
C GLU A 77 11.93 -22.40 16.86
N ASP A 78 10.75 -22.29 16.25
CA ASP A 78 10.43 -22.97 14.99
C ASP A 78 11.23 -22.45 13.79
N VAL A 79 11.73 -21.21 13.84
CA VAL A 79 12.56 -20.61 12.78
C VAL A 79 14.06 -20.81 13.01
N LYS A 80 14.48 -21.33 14.17
CA LYS A 80 15.90 -21.51 14.50
C LYS A 80 16.64 -22.51 13.61
N ASN A 81 15.92 -23.45 13.00
CA ASN A 81 16.50 -24.43 12.07
C ASN A 81 16.43 -23.99 10.61
N CYS A 82 15.99 -22.75 10.34
CA CYS A 82 16.09 -22.15 9.02
C CYS A 82 17.52 -21.62 8.78
N ASN A 83 17.85 -21.36 7.51
CA ASN A 83 19.13 -20.75 7.10
C ASN A 83 18.94 -19.57 6.14
N ILE A 84 17.70 -19.30 5.73
CA ILE A 84 17.30 -18.13 4.97
C ILE A 84 16.13 -17.48 5.70
N TYR A 85 16.24 -16.21 6.03
CA TYR A 85 15.23 -15.44 6.76
C TYR A 85 14.75 -14.29 5.90
N ILE A 86 13.51 -14.35 5.42
CA ILE A 86 12.89 -13.30 4.61
C ILE A 86 11.99 -12.44 5.50
N VAL A 87 12.26 -11.14 5.59
CA VAL A 87 11.60 -10.20 6.49
C VAL A 87 10.62 -9.32 5.70
N THR A 88 9.34 -9.39 6.06
CA THR A 88 8.22 -8.73 5.36
C THR A 88 7.33 -7.96 6.34
N VAL A 89 7.93 -7.18 7.24
CA VAL A 89 7.20 -6.39 8.26
C VAL A 89 6.91 -4.97 7.80
N PRO A 90 5.84 -4.33 8.32
CA PRO A 90 5.50 -2.96 7.94
C PRO A 90 6.57 -1.96 8.37
N THR A 91 6.74 -0.93 7.54
CA THR A 91 7.53 0.28 7.80
C THR A 91 6.57 1.48 7.71
N PRO A 92 5.93 1.86 8.84
CA PRO A 92 5.01 3.00 8.86
C PRO A 92 5.74 4.34 9.00
N ILE A 93 5.02 5.45 8.83
CA ILE A 93 5.47 6.79 9.21
C ILE A 93 4.81 7.26 10.49
N ASP A 94 5.46 8.18 11.21
CA ASP A 94 4.85 8.90 12.33
C ASP A 94 3.97 10.07 11.85
N LYS A 95 3.31 10.74 12.81
CA LYS A 95 2.46 11.92 12.54
C LYS A 95 3.19 13.11 11.88
N ASN A 96 4.53 13.10 11.88
CA ASN A 96 5.37 14.12 11.26
C ASN A 96 5.95 13.62 9.93
N ASN A 97 5.39 12.57 9.34
CA ASN A 97 5.81 11.93 8.10
C ASN A 97 7.24 11.36 8.14
N ARG A 98 7.75 10.98 9.31
CA ARG A 98 9.08 10.35 9.45
C ARG A 98 8.98 8.83 9.45
N PRO A 99 9.81 8.09 8.70
CA PRO A 99 9.81 6.62 8.73
C PRO A 99 10.10 6.07 10.12
N VAL A 100 9.35 5.05 10.53
CA VAL A 100 9.47 4.37 11.81
C VAL A 100 10.02 2.97 11.59
N LEU A 101 11.32 2.79 11.82
CA LEU A 101 12.01 1.51 11.61
C LEU A 101 11.83 0.50 12.76
N LYS A 102 11.15 0.88 13.84
CA LYS A 102 10.99 0.05 15.06
C LYS A 102 10.54 -1.39 14.78
N PRO A 103 9.54 -1.67 13.92
CA PRO A 103 9.14 -3.06 13.60
C PRO A 103 10.28 -3.85 12.95
N LEU A 104 11.00 -3.23 12.01
CA LEU A 104 12.10 -3.82 11.27
C LEU A 104 13.29 -4.16 12.18
N LEU A 105 13.66 -3.24 13.07
CA LEU A 105 14.72 -3.47 14.06
C LEU A 105 14.35 -4.53 15.09
N LYS A 106 13.07 -4.58 15.50
CA LYS A 106 12.56 -5.62 16.40
C LYS A 106 12.68 -7.02 15.77
N VAL A 107 12.32 -7.16 14.50
CA VAL A 107 12.50 -8.43 13.78
C VAL A 107 13.97 -8.76 13.58
N SER A 108 14.80 -7.78 13.21
CA SER A 108 16.25 -7.98 13.09
C SER A 108 16.86 -8.49 14.40
N LYS A 109 16.40 -7.98 15.55
CA LYS A 109 16.80 -8.52 16.87
C LYS A 109 16.34 -9.97 17.08
N ALA A 110 15.11 -10.31 16.70
CA ALA A 110 14.60 -11.68 16.83
C ALA A 110 15.37 -12.67 15.94
N VAL A 111 15.62 -12.29 14.68
CA VAL A 111 16.42 -13.09 13.73
C VAL A 111 17.86 -13.22 14.23
N GLY A 112 18.48 -12.14 14.69
CA GLY A 112 19.84 -12.15 15.23
C GLY A 112 20.01 -13.14 16.40
N SER A 113 18.97 -13.36 17.21
CA SER A 113 19.03 -14.31 18.34
C SER A 113 19.02 -15.79 17.93
N VAL A 114 18.65 -16.09 16.68
CA VAL A 114 18.60 -17.45 16.14
C VAL A 114 19.56 -17.66 14.96
N LEU A 115 20.27 -16.60 14.54
CA LEU A 115 21.16 -16.56 13.39
C LEU A 115 22.41 -17.42 13.62
N LYS A 116 22.84 -18.12 12.57
CA LYS A 116 24.02 -19.01 12.58
C LYS A 116 24.98 -18.64 11.45
N LYS A 117 26.19 -19.19 11.54
CA LYS A 117 27.20 -19.05 10.49
C LYS A 117 26.70 -19.65 9.17
N GLY A 118 26.79 -18.87 8.10
CA GLY A 118 26.35 -19.18 6.76
C GLY A 118 24.93 -18.73 6.43
N ASP A 119 24.17 -18.20 7.40
CA ASP A 119 22.78 -17.81 7.19
C ASP A 119 22.66 -16.52 6.36
N LEU A 120 21.51 -16.39 5.69
CA LEU A 120 21.16 -15.28 4.82
C LEU A 120 19.88 -14.59 5.32
N VAL A 121 19.92 -13.29 5.55
CA VAL A 121 18.75 -12.47 5.91
C VAL A 121 18.36 -11.57 4.73
N ILE A 122 17.15 -11.73 4.20
CA ILE A 122 16.65 -10.97 3.06
C ILE A 122 15.53 -10.04 3.52
N TYR A 123 15.64 -8.76 3.24
CA TYR A 123 14.61 -7.78 3.57
C TYR A 123 13.76 -7.46 2.33
N GLU A 124 12.44 -7.42 2.49
CA GLU A 124 11.51 -6.97 1.44
C GLU A 124 10.72 -5.71 1.82
N SER A 125 10.75 -5.32 3.09
CA SER A 125 10.10 -4.12 3.59
C SER A 125 10.60 -2.89 2.83
N THR A 126 9.69 -2.00 2.43
CA THR A 126 10.07 -0.72 1.80
C THR A 126 10.84 0.13 2.80
N VAL A 127 12.00 0.63 2.38
CA VAL A 127 12.91 1.42 3.22
C VAL A 127 13.62 2.46 2.36
N TYR A 128 14.23 3.48 2.99
CA TYR A 128 15.12 4.38 2.27
C TYR A 128 16.48 3.71 2.00
N PRO A 129 17.26 4.19 1.02
CA PRO A 129 18.56 3.63 0.72
C PRO A 129 19.49 3.66 1.93
N GLY A 130 20.02 2.50 2.29
CA GLY A 130 20.96 2.28 3.39
C GLY A 130 20.38 1.51 4.58
N VAL A 131 19.06 1.40 4.76
CA VAL A 131 18.49 0.81 5.99
C VAL A 131 18.96 -0.62 6.24
N THR A 132 19.04 -1.46 5.21
CA THR A 132 19.46 -2.86 5.38
C THR A 132 20.87 -2.94 5.98
N GLU A 133 21.82 -2.19 5.44
CA GLU A 133 23.24 -2.25 5.83
C GLU A 133 23.58 -1.34 7.02
N GLU A 134 22.95 -0.17 7.13
CA GLU A 134 23.30 0.87 8.12
C GLU A 134 22.50 0.73 9.42
N GLU A 135 21.30 0.14 9.39
CA GLU A 135 20.39 0.07 10.55
C GLU A 135 20.16 -1.37 11.01
N CYS A 136 19.92 -2.29 10.06
CA CYS A 136 19.53 -3.66 10.38
C CYS A 136 20.73 -4.57 10.68
N VAL A 137 21.79 -4.49 9.87
CA VAL A 137 23.03 -5.25 10.08
C VAL A 137 23.65 -5.00 11.46
N PRO A 138 23.79 -3.76 11.98
CA PRO A 138 24.34 -3.54 13.32
C PRO A 138 23.54 -4.25 14.43
N VAL A 139 22.21 -4.34 14.27
CA VAL A 139 21.36 -5.08 15.21
C VAL A 139 21.61 -6.59 15.11
N LEU A 140 21.73 -7.12 13.88
CA LEU A 140 22.04 -8.53 13.65
C LEU A 140 23.41 -8.91 14.24
N GLU A 141 24.46 -8.13 13.98
CA GLU A 141 25.80 -8.36 14.52
C GLU A 141 25.81 -8.32 16.05
N ASN A 142 25.22 -7.28 16.64
CA ASN A 142 25.23 -7.10 18.09
C ASN A 142 24.49 -8.22 18.84
N VAL A 143 23.39 -8.73 18.28
CA VAL A 143 22.59 -9.78 18.95
C VAL A 143 23.16 -11.17 18.71
N SER A 144 23.67 -11.45 17.51
CA SER A 144 24.19 -12.77 17.15
C SER A 144 25.64 -12.99 17.57
N GLY A 145 26.43 -11.92 17.72
CA GLY A 145 27.88 -11.98 17.88
C GLY A 145 28.61 -12.44 16.61
N LEU A 146 27.93 -12.54 15.48
CA LEU A 146 28.48 -12.92 14.18
C LEU A 146 28.94 -11.69 13.40
N ILE A 147 29.88 -11.89 12.47
CA ILE A 147 30.44 -10.80 11.65
C ILE A 147 29.76 -10.77 10.28
N PHE A 148 29.24 -9.61 9.90
CA PHE A 148 28.64 -9.37 8.59
C PHE A 148 29.62 -9.62 7.44
N ASN A 149 29.15 -10.23 6.35
CA ASN A 149 29.91 -10.64 5.17
C ASN A 149 31.06 -11.64 5.44
N LYS A 150 31.11 -12.24 6.63
CA LYS A 150 32.03 -13.35 6.96
C LYS A 150 31.26 -14.54 7.51
N ASP A 151 30.49 -14.30 8.57
CA ASP A 151 29.71 -15.31 9.25
C ASP A 151 28.25 -15.32 8.78
N PHE A 152 27.65 -14.18 8.44
CA PHE A 152 26.30 -14.13 7.84
C PHE A 152 26.24 -13.08 6.74
N PHE A 153 25.18 -13.15 5.93
CA PHE A 153 25.00 -12.28 4.78
C PHE A 153 23.60 -11.70 4.75
N VAL A 154 23.43 -10.61 4.00
CA VAL A 154 22.11 -10.00 3.80
C VAL A 154 21.79 -9.79 2.33
N GLY A 155 20.51 -9.68 2.02
CA GLY A 155 20.00 -9.32 0.71
C GLY A 155 18.77 -8.43 0.80
N TYR A 156 18.35 -7.89 -0.34
CA TYR A 156 17.16 -7.05 -0.44
C TYR A 156 16.38 -7.36 -1.71
N SER A 157 15.07 -7.51 -1.58
CA SER A 157 14.15 -7.91 -2.66
C SER A 157 12.80 -7.20 -2.48
N PRO A 158 12.63 -5.95 -2.92
CA PRO A 158 11.46 -5.16 -2.58
C PRO A 158 10.17 -5.77 -3.16
N GLU A 159 9.06 -5.67 -2.42
CA GLU A 159 7.74 -6.04 -2.94
C GLU A 159 7.21 -4.99 -3.93
N ARG A 160 6.56 -5.44 -5.02
CA ARG A 160 6.04 -4.61 -6.11
C ARG A 160 4.59 -4.97 -6.51
N VAL A 161 3.94 -5.88 -5.78
CA VAL A 161 2.53 -6.21 -5.94
C VAL A 161 1.64 -5.00 -5.63
N ASN A 162 0.57 -4.91 -6.40
CA ASN A 162 -0.53 -3.97 -6.19
C ASN A 162 -1.73 -4.73 -5.62
N PRO A 163 -2.20 -4.40 -4.40
CA PRO A 163 -3.35 -5.09 -3.80
C PRO A 163 -4.55 -5.15 -4.73
N GLY A 164 -5.17 -6.33 -4.85
CA GLY A 164 -6.31 -6.58 -5.75
C GLY A 164 -5.97 -6.76 -7.24
N ASP A 165 -4.70 -6.67 -7.65
CA ASP A 165 -4.27 -6.95 -9.03
C ASP A 165 -4.05 -8.46 -9.25
N ARG A 166 -5.05 -9.13 -9.83
CA ARG A 166 -5.00 -10.56 -10.14
C ARG A 166 -4.15 -10.91 -11.36
N LYS A 167 -3.74 -9.92 -12.17
CA LYS A 167 -2.90 -10.15 -13.36
C LYS A 167 -1.42 -10.10 -12.97
N HIS A 168 -1.05 -9.11 -12.18
CA HIS A 168 0.33 -8.86 -11.74
C HIS A 168 0.57 -9.40 -10.32
N THR A 169 0.35 -10.70 -10.15
CA THR A 169 0.62 -11.42 -8.89
C THR A 169 2.13 -11.55 -8.64
N VAL A 170 2.53 -11.87 -7.40
CA VAL A 170 3.96 -12.07 -7.02
C VAL A 170 4.72 -12.94 -8.03
N GLU A 171 4.13 -14.03 -8.50
CA GLU A 171 4.79 -14.94 -9.46
C GLU A 171 4.96 -14.36 -10.87
N ASN A 172 4.17 -13.36 -11.26
CA ASN A 172 4.07 -12.84 -12.62
C ASN A 172 4.66 -11.43 -12.79
N ILE A 173 5.32 -10.89 -11.76
CA ILE A 173 6.04 -9.61 -11.83
C ILE A 173 7.54 -9.79 -11.74
N LEU A 174 8.30 -8.98 -12.49
CA LEU A 174 9.76 -8.99 -12.42
C LEU A 174 10.20 -8.51 -11.02
N LYS A 175 10.87 -9.38 -10.27
CA LYS A 175 11.35 -9.09 -8.91
C LYS A 175 12.76 -8.50 -8.95
N VAL A 176 12.99 -7.40 -8.26
CA VAL A 176 14.35 -6.85 -8.09
C VAL A 176 15.03 -7.63 -6.96
N THR A 177 16.28 -8.04 -7.16
CA THR A 177 17.07 -8.83 -6.20
C THR A 177 18.43 -8.16 -5.99
N SER A 178 19.01 -8.31 -4.81
CA SER A 178 20.34 -7.81 -4.47
C SER A 178 20.91 -8.53 -3.26
N GLY A 179 22.24 -8.50 -3.11
CA GLY A 179 22.96 -9.12 -2.00
C GLY A 179 24.13 -8.26 -1.53
N SER A 180 24.59 -8.53 -0.32
CA SER A 180 25.68 -7.79 0.34
C SER A 180 27.07 -8.04 -0.25
N THR A 181 27.22 -9.12 -1.04
CA THR A 181 28.38 -9.39 -1.90
C THR A 181 27.90 -9.87 -3.27
N SER A 182 28.78 -9.90 -4.27
CA SER A 182 28.44 -10.37 -5.62
C SER A 182 27.95 -11.82 -5.61
N GLU A 183 28.58 -12.69 -4.82
CA GLU A 183 28.21 -14.10 -4.68
C GLU A 183 26.85 -14.27 -4.00
N ILE A 184 26.58 -13.46 -2.97
CA ILE A 184 25.29 -13.49 -2.28
C ILE A 184 24.19 -12.91 -3.16
N ALA A 185 24.49 -11.88 -3.95
CA ALA A 185 23.53 -11.31 -4.89
C ALA A 185 23.06 -12.38 -5.89
N VAL A 186 23.96 -13.20 -6.42
CA VAL A 186 23.61 -14.34 -7.29
C VAL A 186 22.77 -15.38 -6.53
N LYS A 187 23.12 -15.73 -5.29
CA LYS A 187 22.33 -16.70 -4.50
C LYS A 187 20.91 -16.21 -4.21
N VAL A 188 20.75 -14.94 -3.85
CA VAL A 188 19.44 -14.31 -3.67
C VAL A 188 18.67 -14.35 -4.99
N ASP A 189 19.32 -13.97 -6.09
CA ASP A 189 18.72 -13.96 -7.41
C ASP A 189 18.20 -15.33 -7.85
N GLU A 190 19.02 -16.37 -7.70
CA GLU A 190 18.64 -17.77 -7.99
C GLU A 190 17.49 -18.26 -7.10
N LEU A 191 17.51 -17.90 -5.81
CA LEU A 191 16.44 -18.22 -4.88
C LEU A 191 15.10 -17.67 -5.38
N TYR A 192 15.02 -16.38 -5.72
CA TYR A 192 13.77 -15.79 -6.22
C TYR A 192 13.41 -16.31 -7.62
N LYS A 193 14.37 -16.41 -8.55
CA LYS A 193 14.15 -17.00 -9.89
C LYS A 193 13.54 -18.40 -9.82
N SER A 194 13.82 -19.16 -8.76
CA SER A 194 13.24 -20.48 -8.60
C SER A 194 11.71 -20.45 -8.52
N VAL A 195 11.08 -19.36 -8.09
CA VAL A 195 9.62 -19.30 -7.93
C VAL A 195 8.92 -18.18 -8.70
N ILE A 196 9.66 -17.14 -9.13
CA ILE A 196 9.13 -16.02 -9.91
C ILE A 196 9.16 -16.35 -11.40
N LYS A 197 8.00 -16.55 -12.02
CA LYS A 197 7.86 -16.93 -13.45
C LYS A 197 8.31 -15.81 -14.39
N ALA A 198 8.05 -14.56 -14.02
CA ALA A 198 8.47 -13.39 -14.81
C ALA A 198 9.99 -13.13 -14.77
N GLY A 199 10.73 -13.86 -13.93
CA GLY A 199 12.17 -13.69 -13.73
C GLY A 199 12.50 -12.61 -12.71
N THR A 200 13.78 -12.24 -12.66
CA THR A 200 14.32 -11.28 -11.71
C THR A 200 15.24 -10.27 -12.41
N HIS A 201 15.46 -9.14 -11.74
CA HIS A 201 16.44 -8.13 -12.10
C HIS A 201 17.46 -8.00 -10.95
N LEU A 202 18.69 -8.47 -11.20
CA LEU A 202 19.78 -8.37 -10.25
C LEU A 202 20.32 -6.94 -10.21
N ALA A 203 19.98 -6.21 -9.15
CA ALA A 203 20.48 -4.87 -8.92
C ALA A 203 21.97 -4.90 -8.48
N PRO A 204 22.75 -3.86 -8.83
CA PRO A 204 24.19 -3.82 -8.55
C PRO A 204 24.53 -3.71 -7.06
N SER A 205 23.59 -3.28 -6.21
CA SER A 205 23.76 -3.25 -4.76
C SER A 205 22.41 -3.20 -4.04
N ILE A 206 22.41 -3.48 -2.73
CA ILE A 206 21.23 -3.36 -1.87
C ILE A 206 20.70 -1.92 -1.89
N LYS A 207 21.56 -0.92 -1.73
CA LYS A 207 21.17 0.50 -1.77
C LYS A 207 20.47 0.89 -3.08
N VAL A 208 20.90 0.33 -4.21
CA VAL A 208 20.24 0.58 -5.51
C VAL A 208 18.87 -0.08 -5.56
N ALA A 209 18.72 -1.31 -5.04
CA ALA A 209 17.42 -1.98 -4.96
C ALA A 209 16.43 -1.26 -4.00
N GLU A 210 16.90 -0.78 -2.85
CA GLU A 210 16.12 0.07 -1.93
C GLU A 210 15.70 1.38 -2.61
N ALA A 211 16.63 2.06 -3.29
CA ALA A 211 16.34 3.30 -4.01
C ALA A 211 15.31 3.10 -5.14
N ALA A 212 15.43 2.01 -5.91
CA ALA A 212 14.52 1.72 -7.01
C ALA A 212 13.06 1.68 -6.53
N LYS A 213 12.80 1.02 -5.40
CA LYS A 213 11.45 0.91 -4.84
C LYS A 213 10.86 2.27 -4.46
N VAL A 214 11.65 3.12 -3.81
CA VAL A 214 11.18 4.46 -3.38
C VAL A 214 10.98 5.39 -4.57
N ILE A 215 11.84 5.30 -5.59
CA ILE A 215 11.73 6.11 -6.82
C ILE A 215 10.45 5.76 -7.60
N GLU A 216 10.09 4.49 -7.72
CA GLU A 216 8.86 4.06 -8.41
C GLU A 216 7.60 4.75 -7.83
N ASN A 217 7.50 4.79 -6.50
CA ASN A 217 6.37 5.40 -5.81
C ASN A 217 6.45 6.93 -5.78
N SER A 218 7.65 7.50 -5.65
CA SER A 218 7.87 8.95 -5.71
C SER A 218 7.55 9.53 -7.10
N GLN A 219 7.96 8.85 -8.16
CA GLN A 219 7.62 9.24 -9.53
C GLN A 219 6.11 9.23 -9.74
N ARG A 220 5.43 8.17 -9.29
CA ARG A 220 3.96 8.06 -9.40
C ARG A 220 3.27 9.19 -8.62
N ASP A 221 3.70 9.45 -7.39
CA ASP A 221 3.16 10.54 -6.56
C ASP A 221 3.28 11.91 -7.23
N ILE A 222 4.48 12.24 -7.74
CA ILE A 222 4.75 13.51 -8.43
C ILE A 222 3.90 13.65 -9.69
N ASN A 223 3.76 12.58 -10.47
CA ASN A 223 2.92 12.64 -11.66
C ASN A 223 1.45 12.84 -11.32
N ILE A 224 0.95 12.17 -10.27
CA ILE A 224 -0.43 12.40 -9.80
C ILE A 224 -0.60 13.83 -9.29
N ALA A 225 0.39 14.35 -8.56
CA ALA A 225 0.41 15.73 -8.11
C ALA A 225 0.31 16.69 -9.31
N PHE A 226 1.12 16.48 -10.34
CA PHE A 226 1.05 17.30 -11.55
C PHE A 226 -0.35 17.30 -12.19
N VAL A 227 -1.00 16.14 -12.37
CA VAL A 227 -2.39 16.13 -12.91
C VAL A 227 -3.41 16.72 -11.94
N ASN A 228 -3.19 16.61 -10.63
CA ASN A 228 -4.00 17.31 -9.62
C ASN A 228 -3.85 18.84 -9.74
N GLU A 229 -2.64 19.34 -10.02
CA GLU A 229 -2.41 20.76 -10.27
C GLU A 229 -3.17 21.23 -11.52
N LEU A 230 -3.05 20.45 -12.60
CA LEU A 230 -3.78 20.71 -13.84
C LEU A 230 -5.29 20.71 -13.62
N ALA A 231 -5.83 19.78 -12.83
CA ALA A 231 -7.26 19.75 -12.47
C ALA A 231 -7.69 21.04 -11.75
N LYS A 232 -6.86 21.59 -10.85
CA LYS A 232 -7.11 22.88 -10.21
C LYS A 232 -7.10 24.03 -11.22
N ILE A 233 -6.10 24.07 -12.10
CA ILE A 233 -5.96 25.12 -13.12
C ILE A 233 -7.14 25.08 -14.10
N PHE A 234 -7.47 23.91 -14.66
CA PHE A 234 -8.58 23.74 -15.58
C PHE A 234 -9.93 24.01 -14.92
N GLY A 235 -10.08 23.69 -13.63
CA GLY A 235 -11.24 24.06 -12.83
C GLY A 235 -11.45 25.58 -12.74
N LEU A 236 -10.38 26.38 -12.68
CA LEU A 236 -10.45 27.85 -12.73
C LEU A 236 -10.80 28.38 -14.13
N MET A 237 -10.40 27.66 -15.17
CA MET A 237 -10.65 28.01 -16.57
C MET A 237 -11.97 27.45 -17.13
N ASN A 238 -12.73 26.71 -16.31
CA ASN A 238 -13.92 25.97 -16.73
C ASN A 238 -13.64 24.98 -17.89
N ILE A 239 -12.48 24.33 -17.87
CA ILE A 239 -12.08 23.30 -18.83
C ILE A 239 -12.23 21.92 -18.15
N ASN A 240 -12.76 20.94 -18.89
CA ASN A 240 -12.87 19.58 -18.38
C ASN A 240 -11.50 18.88 -18.39
N THR A 241 -11.00 18.53 -17.20
CA THR A 241 -9.70 17.86 -17.03
C THR A 241 -9.60 16.55 -17.82
N ASN A 242 -10.65 15.72 -17.83
CA ASN A 242 -10.62 14.45 -18.57
C ASN A 242 -10.57 14.65 -20.08
N ASP A 243 -11.34 15.60 -20.63
CA ASP A 243 -11.31 15.90 -22.08
C ASP A 243 -9.89 16.34 -22.51
N VAL A 244 -9.19 17.12 -21.67
CA VAL A 244 -7.79 17.50 -21.91
C VAL A 244 -6.85 16.30 -21.82
N LEU A 245 -6.99 15.45 -20.81
CA LEU A 245 -6.14 14.26 -20.64
C LEU A 245 -6.35 13.22 -21.73
N GLU A 246 -7.58 13.07 -22.23
CA GLU A 246 -7.89 12.22 -23.38
C GLU A 246 -7.22 12.76 -24.65
N ALA A 247 -7.34 14.06 -24.91
CA ALA A 247 -6.67 14.70 -26.04
C ALA A 247 -5.13 14.59 -25.94
N ALA A 248 -4.55 14.86 -24.77
CA ALA A 248 -3.10 14.72 -24.53
C ALA A 248 -2.62 13.27 -24.65
N GLY A 249 -3.45 12.32 -24.22
CA GLY A 249 -3.21 10.88 -24.28
C GLY A 249 -3.09 10.31 -25.69
N THR A 250 -3.52 11.06 -26.72
CA THR A 250 -3.29 10.69 -28.13
C THR A 250 -1.80 10.70 -28.51
N LYS A 251 -0.96 11.41 -27.75
CA LYS A 251 0.48 11.42 -27.95
C LYS A 251 1.12 10.15 -27.40
N TRP A 252 1.82 9.41 -28.26
CA TRP A 252 2.37 8.07 -27.99
C TRP A 252 3.23 7.91 -26.74
N ASN A 253 3.89 8.98 -26.26
CA ASN A 253 4.73 8.96 -25.06
C ASN A 253 4.12 9.71 -23.86
N PHE A 254 2.84 10.07 -23.92
CA PHE A 254 2.14 10.64 -22.78
C PHE A 254 1.83 9.54 -21.76
N LEU A 255 2.12 9.80 -20.49
CA LEU A 255 1.82 8.87 -19.40
C LEU A 255 0.46 9.23 -18.78
N PRO A 256 -0.57 8.37 -18.89
CA PRO A 256 -1.95 8.74 -18.59
C PRO A 256 -2.28 8.62 -17.09
N PHE A 257 -1.74 9.54 -16.29
CA PHE A 257 -2.13 9.70 -14.89
C PHE A 257 -3.49 10.41 -14.78
N LYS A 258 -4.22 10.18 -13.69
CA LYS A 258 -5.52 10.80 -13.42
C LYS A 258 -5.48 11.57 -12.10
N PRO A 259 -6.21 12.70 -12.00
CA PRO A 259 -6.36 13.42 -10.75
C PRO A 259 -7.17 12.59 -9.73
N GLY A 260 -7.02 12.94 -8.47
CA GLY A 260 -7.78 12.33 -7.38
C GLY A 260 -7.09 12.43 -6.02
N LEU A 261 -7.72 11.76 -5.06
CA LEU A 261 -7.26 11.67 -3.68
C LEU A 261 -6.20 10.56 -3.55
N VAL A 262 -4.99 10.92 -3.12
CA VAL A 262 -3.83 10.00 -3.08
C VAL A 262 -3.66 9.41 -1.69
N GLY A 263 -4.35 8.29 -1.43
CA GLY A 263 -4.27 7.54 -0.18
C GLY A 263 -3.36 6.29 -0.22
N GLY A 264 -3.51 5.45 0.80
CA GLY A 264 -2.82 4.16 0.92
C GLY A 264 -1.38 4.25 1.47
N HIS A 265 -0.72 3.10 1.60
CA HIS A 265 0.56 2.96 2.31
C HIS A 265 1.82 3.25 1.50
N CYS A 266 1.76 3.27 0.17
CA CYS A 266 2.95 3.41 -0.65
C CYS A 266 3.11 4.84 -1.16
N ILE A 267 2.19 5.29 -2.03
CA ILE A 267 2.28 6.60 -2.69
C ILE A 267 2.16 7.74 -1.66
N GLY A 268 1.31 7.55 -0.65
CA GLY A 268 1.10 8.49 0.45
C GLY A 268 2.29 8.69 1.41
N VAL A 269 3.28 7.79 1.36
CA VAL A 269 4.19 7.56 2.49
C VAL A 269 5.65 7.44 2.02
N ASP A 270 5.93 6.57 1.06
CA ASP A 270 7.29 6.29 0.55
C ASP A 270 8.05 7.53 0.06
N PRO A 271 7.43 8.55 -0.57
CA PRO A 271 8.16 9.75 -0.97
C PRO A 271 8.83 10.47 0.20
N TYR A 272 8.26 10.38 1.40
CA TYR A 272 8.86 10.96 2.62
C TYR A 272 10.12 10.23 3.07
N TYR A 273 10.30 8.96 2.70
CA TYR A 273 11.49 8.17 3.05
C TYR A 273 12.73 8.75 2.37
N LEU A 274 12.65 8.94 1.06
CA LEU A 274 13.73 9.55 0.29
C LEU A 274 13.90 11.02 0.68
N ALA A 275 12.80 11.73 0.98
CA ALA A 275 12.89 13.13 1.37
C ALA A 275 13.65 13.31 2.69
N GLN A 276 13.36 12.50 3.70
CA GLN A 276 14.08 12.53 4.97
C GLN A 276 15.55 12.13 4.80
N LYS A 277 15.82 11.01 4.11
CA LYS A 277 17.21 10.56 3.89
C LYS A 277 18.01 11.64 3.16
N ALA A 278 17.43 12.34 2.18
CA ALA A 278 18.12 13.43 1.50
C ALA A 278 18.45 14.61 2.43
N GLN A 279 17.56 14.95 3.37
CA GLN A 279 17.78 16.01 4.35
C GLN A 279 18.93 15.68 5.31
N GLU A 280 19.14 14.41 5.65
CA GLU A 280 20.30 13.96 6.46
C GLU A 280 21.63 14.23 5.74
N PHE A 281 21.65 14.25 4.40
CA PHE A 281 22.80 14.65 3.59
C PHE A 281 22.83 16.15 3.26
N GLY A 282 21.99 16.97 3.90
CA GLY A 282 21.92 18.41 3.70
C GLY A 282 21.20 18.86 2.42
N TYR A 283 20.52 17.97 1.70
CA TYR A 283 19.74 18.31 0.51
C TYR A 283 18.25 18.40 0.85
N HIS A 284 17.62 19.52 0.53
CA HIS A 284 16.17 19.71 0.70
C HIS A 284 15.43 19.44 -0.62
N PRO A 285 14.67 18.33 -0.75
CA PRO A 285 14.07 17.94 -2.03
C PRO A 285 12.79 18.73 -2.32
N GLY A 286 12.92 19.81 -3.08
CA GLY A 286 11.79 20.69 -3.43
C GLY A 286 10.66 20.01 -4.21
N ILE A 287 10.99 19.17 -5.20
CA ILE A 287 9.99 18.54 -6.09
C ILE A 287 9.16 17.49 -5.34
N ILE A 288 9.81 16.59 -4.61
CA ILE A 288 9.13 15.51 -3.86
C ILE A 288 8.16 16.12 -2.83
N LEU A 289 8.64 17.10 -2.06
CA LEU A 289 7.83 17.73 -1.02
C LEU A 289 6.72 18.61 -1.59
N ALA A 290 6.93 19.24 -2.75
CA ALA A 290 5.87 19.97 -3.45
C ALA A 290 4.76 19.03 -3.95
N GLY A 291 5.12 17.88 -4.51
CA GLY A 291 4.16 16.85 -4.93
C GLY A 291 3.29 16.37 -3.76
N ARG A 292 3.94 16.03 -2.64
CA ARG A 292 3.25 15.64 -1.39
C ARG A 292 2.30 16.71 -0.88
N ARG A 293 2.76 17.94 -0.73
CA ARG A 293 1.94 19.07 -0.28
C ARG A 293 0.72 19.28 -1.19
N LEU A 294 0.88 19.16 -2.49
CA LEU A 294 -0.23 19.32 -3.44
C LEU A 294 -1.26 18.20 -3.30
N ASN A 295 -0.80 16.94 -3.22
CA ASN A 295 -1.66 15.77 -3.07
C ASN A 295 -2.39 15.75 -1.71
N ASP A 296 -1.69 16.09 -0.62
CA ASP A 296 -2.28 16.17 0.72
C ASP A 296 -3.32 17.29 0.82
N GLY A 297 -3.17 18.38 0.04
CA GLY A 297 -4.17 19.46 -0.05
C GLY A 297 -5.38 19.19 -0.96
N MET A 298 -5.53 17.98 -1.52
CA MET A 298 -6.65 17.68 -2.42
C MET A 298 -7.98 17.48 -1.70
N GLY A 299 -7.97 16.98 -0.45
CA GLY A 299 -9.18 16.81 0.34
C GLY A 299 -9.92 18.12 0.59
N GLU A 300 -9.19 19.12 1.09
CA GLU A 300 -9.67 20.49 1.28
C GLU A 300 -10.16 21.13 -0.03
N TYR A 301 -9.40 20.94 -1.12
CA TYR A 301 -9.79 21.45 -2.43
C TYR A 301 -11.13 20.87 -2.89
N VAL A 302 -11.31 19.55 -2.83
CA VAL A 302 -12.57 18.89 -3.21
C VAL A 302 -13.73 19.41 -2.37
N ALA A 303 -13.57 19.47 -1.04
CA ALA A 303 -14.60 20.04 -0.16
C ALA A 303 -14.95 21.48 -0.56
N SER A 304 -13.94 22.33 -0.84
CA SER A 304 -14.18 23.71 -1.28
C SER A 304 -14.97 23.80 -2.59
N GLN A 305 -14.77 22.86 -3.53
CA GLN A 305 -15.51 22.82 -4.79
C GLN A 305 -16.97 22.40 -4.58
N VAL A 306 -17.20 21.42 -3.70
CA VAL A 306 -18.56 21.02 -3.27
C VAL A 306 -19.29 22.21 -2.65
N ILE A 307 -18.65 22.93 -1.73
CA ILE A 307 -19.23 24.12 -1.10
C ILE A 307 -19.55 25.23 -2.10
N LYS A 308 -18.64 25.55 -3.02
CA LYS A 308 -18.89 26.54 -4.09
C LYS A 308 -20.10 26.15 -4.94
N LEU A 309 -20.18 24.88 -5.33
CA LEU A 309 -21.27 24.38 -6.16
C LEU A 309 -22.62 24.40 -5.42
N MET A 310 -22.62 24.18 -4.11
CA MET A 310 -23.81 24.36 -3.28
C MET A 310 -24.26 25.82 -3.27
N ILE A 311 -23.33 26.77 -3.10
CA ILE A 311 -23.61 28.21 -3.11
C ILE A 311 -24.16 28.63 -4.48
N ASP A 312 -23.56 28.16 -5.57
CA ASP A 312 -23.99 28.47 -6.95
C ASP A 312 -25.43 27.98 -7.24
N LYS A 313 -25.93 27.00 -6.46
CA LYS A 313 -27.31 26.50 -6.52
C LYS A 313 -28.21 27.03 -5.39
N ASP A 314 -27.78 28.06 -4.67
CA ASP A 314 -28.49 28.63 -3.52
C ASP A 314 -28.81 27.61 -2.40
N LEU A 315 -28.01 26.55 -2.29
CA LEU A 315 -28.16 25.52 -1.25
C LEU A 315 -27.52 25.98 0.07
N LYS A 316 -28.24 25.81 1.16
CA LYS A 316 -27.73 26.08 2.51
C LYS A 316 -26.64 25.07 2.88
N ILE A 317 -25.47 25.56 3.28
CA ILE A 317 -24.34 24.70 3.71
C ILE A 317 -24.50 24.22 5.16
N LYS A 318 -24.77 25.14 6.10
CA LYS A 318 -24.83 24.81 7.52
C LYS A 318 -25.98 23.84 7.78
N ASN A 319 -25.64 22.69 8.37
CA ASN A 319 -26.50 21.54 8.62
C ASN A 319 -26.99 20.79 7.36
N ALA A 320 -26.42 21.06 6.18
CA ALA A 320 -26.71 20.31 4.98
C ALA A 320 -26.39 18.82 5.17
N SER A 321 -27.22 17.93 4.64
CA SER A 321 -26.93 16.50 4.60
C SER A 321 -26.08 16.19 3.37
N VAL A 322 -24.86 15.72 3.57
CA VAL A 322 -23.93 15.35 2.50
C VAL A 322 -23.67 13.85 2.56
N LEU A 323 -23.85 13.17 1.42
CA LEU A 323 -23.50 11.76 1.26
C LEU A 323 -22.14 11.64 0.56
N ILE A 324 -21.21 10.92 1.19
CA ILE A 324 -19.97 10.49 0.55
C ILE A 324 -20.17 9.04 0.08
N LEU A 325 -19.98 8.81 -1.22
CA LEU A 325 -19.95 7.48 -1.82
C LEU A 325 -18.50 6.99 -1.85
N GLY A 326 -18.20 6.04 -0.97
CA GLY A 326 -16.89 5.39 -0.82
C GLY A 326 -15.95 6.11 0.15
N ILE A 327 -15.25 5.33 0.96
CA ILE A 327 -14.21 5.77 1.92
C ILE A 327 -12.92 4.98 1.81
N THR A 328 -12.93 3.82 1.15
CA THR A 328 -11.71 3.05 0.87
C THR A 328 -10.67 3.88 0.12
N PHE A 329 -9.38 3.56 0.27
CA PHE A 329 -8.34 4.33 -0.42
C PHE A 329 -8.29 4.01 -1.93
N LYS A 330 -8.87 2.88 -2.34
CA LYS A 330 -8.87 2.35 -3.72
C LYS A 330 -10.19 1.65 -4.01
N GLU A 331 -10.68 1.83 -5.23
CA GLU A 331 -11.87 1.16 -5.73
C GLU A 331 -11.80 -0.37 -5.63
N ASN A 332 -12.95 -0.97 -5.33
CA ASN A 332 -13.19 -2.43 -5.31
C ASN A 332 -12.24 -3.19 -4.37
N CYS A 333 -11.88 -2.59 -3.23
CA CYS A 333 -11.02 -3.15 -2.19
C CYS A 333 -11.54 -2.67 -0.82
N PRO A 334 -11.57 -3.51 0.23
CA PRO A 334 -12.07 -3.11 1.55
C PRO A 334 -11.11 -2.22 2.36
N ASP A 335 -9.91 -1.95 1.85
CA ASP A 335 -8.85 -1.27 2.59
C ASP A 335 -9.12 0.23 2.74
N VAL A 336 -9.23 0.67 4.00
CA VAL A 336 -9.51 2.06 4.36
C VAL A 336 -8.28 2.80 4.87
N ARG A 337 -7.10 2.16 4.92
CA ARG A 337 -5.92 2.72 5.57
C ARG A 337 -5.36 3.92 4.79
N ASN A 338 -5.04 4.99 5.51
CA ASN A 338 -4.55 6.26 4.95
C ASN A 338 -5.42 6.77 3.77
N THR A 339 -6.75 6.57 3.84
CA THR A 339 -7.65 7.13 2.84
C THR A 339 -7.69 8.65 2.96
N LYS A 340 -7.65 9.36 1.83
CA LYS A 340 -7.74 10.83 1.79
C LYS A 340 -9.16 11.35 1.65
N VAL A 341 -10.15 10.43 1.63
CA VAL A 341 -11.57 10.79 1.71
C VAL A 341 -11.91 11.41 3.06
N VAL A 342 -11.20 11.02 4.13
CA VAL A 342 -11.40 11.58 5.48
C VAL A 342 -11.07 13.07 5.56
N ASP A 343 -10.16 13.55 4.72
CA ASP A 343 -9.81 14.97 4.64
C ASP A 343 -10.98 15.77 4.01
N VAL A 344 -11.68 15.18 3.02
CA VAL A 344 -12.91 15.73 2.45
C VAL A 344 -14.02 15.78 3.50
N ILE A 345 -14.23 14.68 4.23
CA ILE A 345 -15.25 14.58 5.29
C ILE A 345 -14.99 15.63 6.38
N SER A 346 -13.75 15.73 6.86
CA SER A 346 -13.36 16.67 7.91
C SER A 346 -13.57 18.11 7.46
N SER A 347 -13.11 18.45 6.25
CA SER A 347 -13.30 19.79 5.67
C SER A 347 -14.79 20.15 5.53
N LEU A 348 -15.63 19.24 5.04
CA LEU A 348 -17.09 19.48 4.93
C LEU A 348 -17.75 19.68 6.31
N ARG A 349 -17.32 18.92 7.32
CA ARG A 349 -17.79 19.09 8.72
C ARG A 349 -17.37 20.44 9.30
N GLU A 350 -16.18 20.96 8.96
CA GLU A 350 -15.73 22.29 9.38
C GLU A 350 -16.62 23.42 8.83
N TYR A 351 -17.17 23.26 7.61
CA TYR A 351 -18.21 24.16 7.08
C TYR A 351 -19.59 23.99 7.76
N GLY A 352 -19.72 23.04 8.69
CA GLY A 352 -20.94 22.74 9.43
C GLY A 352 -21.91 21.81 8.71
N ALA A 353 -21.45 21.04 7.71
CA ALA A 353 -22.27 20.03 7.04
C ALA A 353 -22.36 18.73 7.86
N ASN A 354 -23.50 18.05 7.74
CA ASN A 354 -23.75 16.73 8.31
C ASN A 354 -23.37 15.67 7.28
N VAL A 355 -22.23 15.02 7.49
CA VAL A 355 -21.65 14.08 6.52
C VAL A 355 -21.91 12.63 6.91
N GLU A 356 -22.50 11.88 5.99
CA GLU A 356 -22.68 10.43 6.05
C GLU A 356 -21.89 9.73 4.96
N VAL A 357 -21.48 8.49 5.22
CA VAL A 357 -20.67 7.70 4.30
C VAL A 357 -21.39 6.40 3.99
N TYR A 358 -21.47 6.09 2.69
CA TYR A 358 -21.91 4.80 2.18
C TYR A 358 -20.75 4.15 1.42
N ASP A 359 -20.30 2.98 1.87
CA ASP A 359 -19.26 2.20 1.19
C ASP A 359 -19.57 0.69 1.34
N PRO A 360 -19.85 -0.04 0.25
CA PRO A 360 -20.20 -1.45 0.32
C PRO A 360 -19.01 -2.37 0.64
N TRP A 361 -17.78 -1.89 0.50
CA TRP A 361 -16.55 -2.66 0.70
C TRP A 361 -15.94 -2.45 2.09
N ALA A 362 -16.00 -1.24 2.63
CA ALA A 362 -15.35 -0.87 3.89
C ALA A 362 -15.93 -1.62 5.11
N ASP A 363 -15.08 -2.08 6.02
CA ASP A 363 -15.54 -2.56 7.33
C ASP A 363 -15.93 -1.38 8.24
N GLU A 364 -17.18 -1.38 8.71
CA GLU A 364 -17.75 -0.25 9.47
C GLU A 364 -17.03 -0.04 10.81
N LYS A 365 -16.57 -1.13 11.46
CA LYS A 365 -15.86 -1.06 12.73
C LYS A 365 -14.44 -0.54 12.53
N GLU A 366 -13.76 -0.98 11.47
CA GLU A 366 -12.44 -0.48 11.09
C GLU A 366 -12.47 1.03 10.84
N VAL A 367 -13.42 1.51 10.03
CA VAL A 367 -13.60 2.93 9.75
C VAL A 367 -13.88 3.74 11.03
N MET A 368 -14.77 3.24 11.88
CA MET A 368 -15.08 3.89 13.15
C MET A 368 -13.86 3.95 14.08
N ASN A 369 -13.11 2.85 14.18
CA ASN A 369 -11.95 2.78 15.05
C ASN A 369 -10.85 3.73 14.58
N GLU A 370 -10.55 3.75 13.28
CA GLU A 370 -9.45 4.51 12.70
C GLU A 370 -9.77 6.01 12.57
N TYR A 371 -10.98 6.36 12.10
CA TYR A 371 -11.31 7.73 11.69
C TYR A 371 -12.42 8.39 12.50
N LYS A 372 -13.09 7.67 13.41
CA LYS A 372 -14.28 8.17 14.12
C LYS A 372 -15.37 8.63 13.14
N VAL A 373 -15.50 7.93 12.02
CA VAL A 373 -16.49 8.16 10.97
C VAL A 373 -17.48 6.99 10.98
N LEU A 374 -18.77 7.30 10.89
CA LEU A 374 -19.80 6.31 10.60
C LEU A 374 -19.80 6.05 9.10
N SER A 375 -19.48 4.82 8.70
CA SER A 375 -19.65 4.31 7.34
C SER A 375 -20.67 3.20 7.38
N SER A 376 -21.63 3.22 6.46
CA SER A 376 -22.62 2.15 6.33
C SER A 376 -22.39 1.34 5.06
N LYS A 377 -22.60 0.02 5.15
CA LYS A 377 -22.73 -0.86 3.99
C LYS A 377 -24.14 -0.87 3.39
N GLU A 378 -25.10 -0.30 4.10
CA GLU A 378 -26.48 -0.22 3.63
C GLU A 378 -26.71 1.11 2.90
N ILE A 379 -27.48 1.04 1.81
CA ILE A 379 -27.84 2.24 1.06
C ILE A 379 -28.73 3.12 1.97
N PRO A 380 -28.38 4.39 2.20
CA PRO A 380 -29.16 5.28 3.04
C PRO A 380 -30.60 5.43 2.54
N GLN A 381 -31.57 5.39 3.46
CA GLN A 381 -33.00 5.54 3.17
C GLN A 381 -33.48 7.00 3.25
N LYS A 382 -32.61 7.95 2.91
CA LYS A 382 -32.91 9.38 2.95
C LYS A 382 -32.26 10.13 1.79
N LYS A 383 -32.71 11.36 1.59
CA LYS A 383 -32.22 12.25 0.53
C LYS A 383 -31.23 13.28 1.05
N PHE A 384 -30.24 13.61 0.23
CA PHE A 384 -29.12 14.48 0.56
C PHE A 384 -29.14 15.78 -0.26
N ASP A 385 -28.61 16.84 0.34
CA ASP A 385 -28.39 18.15 -0.30
C ASP A 385 -27.18 18.11 -1.25
N ALA A 386 -26.19 17.28 -0.93
CA ALA A 386 -25.05 17.00 -1.80
C ALA A 386 -24.65 15.53 -1.77
N ILE A 387 -24.23 15.00 -2.91
CA ILE A 387 -23.62 13.68 -3.05
C ILE A 387 -22.22 13.85 -3.63
N VAL A 388 -21.22 13.25 -3.00
CA VAL A 388 -19.83 13.27 -3.45
C VAL A 388 -19.39 11.84 -3.77
N LEU A 389 -19.15 11.55 -5.05
CA LEU A 389 -18.53 10.29 -5.46
C LEU A 389 -17.02 10.37 -5.23
N ALA A 390 -16.56 9.86 -4.09
CA ALA A 390 -15.15 9.92 -3.69
C ALA A 390 -14.33 8.74 -4.20
N VAL A 391 -14.92 7.54 -4.27
CA VAL A 391 -14.28 6.31 -4.76
C VAL A 391 -15.13 5.67 -5.86
N ALA A 392 -14.53 5.17 -6.93
CA ALA A 392 -15.24 4.64 -8.10
C ALA A 392 -15.47 3.11 -8.01
N HIS A 393 -16.12 2.66 -6.94
CA HIS A 393 -16.57 1.26 -6.85
C HIS A 393 -17.53 0.92 -7.99
N ASN A 394 -17.52 -0.34 -8.44
CA ASN A 394 -18.40 -0.78 -9.52
C ASN A 394 -19.88 -0.63 -9.14
N GLU A 395 -20.23 -0.86 -7.88
CA GLU A 395 -21.59 -0.72 -7.33
C GLU A 395 -22.16 0.68 -7.51
N PHE A 396 -21.32 1.71 -7.58
CA PHE A 396 -21.77 3.09 -7.73
C PHE A 396 -22.08 3.50 -9.18
N LYS A 397 -21.62 2.72 -10.17
CA LYS A 397 -21.90 2.99 -11.59
C LYS A 397 -23.39 2.84 -11.91
N ASP A 398 -24.02 1.85 -11.29
CA ASP A 398 -25.43 1.49 -11.50
C ASP A 398 -26.35 2.03 -10.38
N LEU A 399 -25.79 2.72 -9.39
CA LEU A 399 -26.55 3.30 -8.29
C LEU A 399 -27.48 4.41 -8.80
N ASN A 400 -28.77 4.29 -8.48
CA ASN A 400 -29.75 5.31 -8.83
C ASN A 400 -29.65 6.50 -7.85
N LEU A 401 -28.90 7.53 -8.25
CA LEU A 401 -28.69 8.74 -7.46
C LEU A 401 -29.98 9.54 -7.23
N ASP A 402 -31.01 9.39 -8.07
CA ASP A 402 -32.28 10.12 -7.93
C ASP A 402 -33.07 9.70 -6.68
N LEU A 403 -32.83 8.48 -6.20
CA LEU A 403 -33.39 7.99 -4.93
C LEU A 403 -32.70 8.62 -3.72
N LEU A 404 -31.45 9.05 -3.88
CA LEU A 404 -30.59 9.54 -2.80
C LEU A 404 -30.48 11.07 -2.79
N ARG A 405 -30.83 11.75 -3.87
CA ARG A 405 -30.70 13.21 -3.97
C ARG A 405 -32.03 13.91 -3.73
N LYS A 406 -31.99 15.08 -3.08
CA LYS A 406 -33.13 16.00 -3.05
C LYS A 406 -33.36 16.60 -4.43
N GLU A 407 -34.53 17.19 -4.64
CA GLU A 407 -34.87 17.87 -5.89
C GLU A 407 -33.86 19.00 -6.19
N GLU A 408 -33.63 19.86 -5.21
CA GLU A 408 -32.52 20.83 -5.20
C GLU A 408 -31.32 20.20 -4.49
N SER A 409 -30.35 19.75 -5.27
CA SER A 409 -29.13 19.12 -4.76
C SER A 409 -27.98 19.24 -5.75
N ILE A 410 -26.79 18.86 -5.31
CA ILE A 410 -25.61 18.73 -6.17
C ILE A 410 -25.03 17.31 -6.15
N VAL A 411 -24.41 16.92 -7.26
CA VAL A 411 -23.59 15.71 -7.37
C VAL A 411 -22.20 16.09 -7.85
N TYR A 412 -21.19 15.84 -7.02
CA TYR A 412 -19.79 16.09 -7.30
C TYR A 412 -19.03 14.77 -7.52
N ASP A 413 -18.37 14.62 -8.66
CA ASP A 413 -17.67 13.40 -9.06
C ASP A 413 -16.14 13.58 -9.00
N VAL A 414 -15.52 13.11 -7.91
CA VAL A 414 -14.06 13.21 -7.71
C VAL A 414 -13.29 12.32 -8.70
N LYS A 415 -13.92 11.23 -9.16
CA LYS A 415 -13.27 10.21 -10.01
C LYS A 415 -13.52 10.43 -11.50
N ASN A 416 -14.44 11.32 -11.82
CA ASN A 416 -14.84 11.69 -13.17
C ASN A 416 -15.29 10.44 -13.98
N VAL A 417 -16.13 9.59 -13.37
CA VAL A 417 -16.65 8.32 -13.91
C VAL A 417 -18.15 8.31 -14.17
N LEU A 418 -18.91 9.24 -13.56
CA LEU A 418 -20.33 9.39 -13.81
C LEU A 418 -20.57 10.05 -15.17
N ALA A 419 -21.67 9.67 -15.82
CA ALA A 419 -22.12 10.32 -17.04
C ALA A 419 -22.41 11.81 -16.81
N LYS A 420 -22.20 12.66 -17.84
CA LYS A 420 -22.28 14.13 -17.72
C LYS A 420 -23.67 14.60 -17.23
N ASP A 421 -24.73 13.88 -17.52
CA ASP A 421 -26.12 14.14 -17.09
C ASP A 421 -26.42 13.72 -15.64
N LYS A 422 -25.60 12.85 -15.05
CA LYS A 422 -25.78 12.35 -13.67
C LYS A 422 -25.00 13.16 -12.63
N ARG A 423 -24.28 14.21 -13.05
CA ARG A 423 -23.41 15.01 -12.18
C ARG A 423 -23.46 16.49 -12.54
N ASP A 424 -23.16 17.33 -11.56
CA ASP A 424 -23.07 18.77 -11.76
C ASP A 424 -21.64 19.21 -12.05
N LYS A 425 -20.66 18.62 -11.36
CA LYS A 425 -19.24 18.91 -11.55
C LYS A 425 -18.39 17.68 -11.30
N ALA A 426 -17.22 17.64 -11.93
CA ALA A 426 -16.19 16.64 -11.67
C ALA A 426 -14.85 17.33 -11.39
N LEU A 427 -13.95 16.59 -10.75
CA LEU A 427 -12.56 17.01 -10.57
C LEU A 427 -11.80 17.10 -11.90
#